data_AF-A0A183D7B9-F1
#
_entry.id   AF-A0A183D7B9-F1
#
_cell.length_a   1.000
_cell.length_b   1.000
_cell.length_c   1.000
_cell.angle_alpha   90.00
_cell.angle_beta   90.00
_cell.angle_gamma   90.00
#
_symmetry.space_group_name_H-M   'P 1'
#
loop_
_entity.id
_entity.type
_entity.pdbx_description
1 polymer ?
#
loop_
_entity_poly.entity_id
_entity_poly.type
_entity_poly.pdbx_seq_one_letter_code
_entity_poly.pdbx_strand_id
1 'polypeptide(L)'
;MDYEKLVNDFRQAFNAGMMSSAANRRKQLEALRTMLIENEEEICEAVYKDLHRPKNETVSFETTFLVLEITKTLDEFEGWMKPTKVWST
;
A
#
# COMPACT_ATOMS: atom_id res chain seq x y z
N MET A 1 -13.68 -20.35 -3.57
CA MET A 1 -12.34 -19.80 -3.28
C MET A 1 -11.83 -20.50 -2.04
N ASP A 2 -10.62 -21.05 -2.07
CA ASP A 2 -10.05 -21.73 -0.90
C ASP A 2 -9.37 -20.70 0.01
N TYR A 3 -10.12 -20.25 1.01
CA TYR A 3 -9.66 -19.21 1.93
C TYR A 3 -8.62 -19.72 2.94
N GLU A 4 -8.71 -20.98 3.35
CA GLU A 4 -7.75 -21.56 4.30
C GLU A 4 -6.36 -21.62 3.69
N LYS A 5 -6.28 -22.10 2.45
CA LYS A 5 -5.02 -22.11 1.71
C LYS A 5 -4.44 -20.71 1.53
N LEU A 6 -5.26 -19.74 1.11
CA LEU A 6 -4.82 -18.35 0.89
C LEU A 6 -4.20 -17.75 2.16
N VAL A 7 -4.86 -17.91 3.31
CA VAL A 7 -4.38 -17.40 4.60
C VAL A 7 -3.08 -18.10 5.01
N ASN A 8 -3.00 -19.41 4.80
CA ASN A 8 -1.80 -20.18 5.14
C ASN A 8 -0.60 -19.76 4.27
N ASP A 9 -0.80 -19.51 2.98
CA ASP A 9 0.24 -19.05 2.06
C ASP A 9 0.81 -17.69 2.50
N PHE A 10 -0.05 -16.72 2.87
CA PHE A 10 0.41 -15.43 3.39
C PHE A 10 1.16 -15.55 4.72
N ARG A 11 0.71 -16.44 5.61
CA ARG A 11 1.40 -16.70 6.89
C ARG A 11 2.78 -17.30 6.67
N GLN A 12 2.91 -18.23 5.72
CA GLN A 12 4.20 -18.82 5.35
C GLN A 12 5.15 -17.76 4.76
N ALA A 13 4.67 -16.92 3.84
CA ALA A 13 5.48 -15.84 3.27
C ALA A 13 5.96 -14.82 4.32
N PHE A 14 5.10 -14.48 5.28
CA PHE A 14 5.47 -13.61 6.41
C PHE A 14 6.54 -14.27 7.29
N ASN A 15 6.35 -15.53 7.68
CA ASN A 15 7.32 -16.28 8.49
C ASN A 15 8.66 -16.49 7.78
N ALA A 16 8.64 -16.58 6.45
CA ALA A 16 9.84 -16.62 5.62
C ALA A 16 10.57 -15.26 5.52
N GLY A 17 10.05 -14.20 6.16
CA GLY A 17 10.68 -12.89 6.20
C GLY A 17 10.54 -12.09 4.91
N MET A 18 9.58 -12.41 4.04
CA MET A 18 9.42 -11.77 2.72
C MET A 18 9.31 -10.23 2.82
N MET A 19 8.73 -9.69 3.90
CA MET A 19 8.58 -8.24 4.13
C MET A 19 9.43 -7.70 5.31
N SER A 20 10.50 -8.42 5.68
CA SER A 20 11.36 -8.04 6.80
C SER A 20 12.28 -6.86 6.49
N SER A 21 12.74 -6.73 5.25
CA SER A 21 13.71 -5.70 4.85
C SER A 21 13.02 -4.41 4.38
N ALA A 22 13.69 -3.27 4.60
CA ALA A 22 13.23 -1.98 4.09
C ALA A 22 13.15 -1.99 2.55
N ALA A 23 14.10 -2.64 1.88
CA ALA A 23 14.12 -2.76 0.41
C ALA A 23 12.87 -3.48 -0.13
N ASN A 24 12.44 -4.58 0.52
CA ASN A 24 11.25 -5.31 0.09
C ASN A 24 9.99 -4.46 0.29
N ARG A 25 9.89 -3.74 1.41
CA ARG A 25 8.76 -2.83 1.67
C ARG A 25 8.72 -1.66 0.68
N ARG A 26 9.87 -1.05 0.39
CA ARG A 26 10.01 0.00 -0.64
C ARG A 26 9.52 -0.48 -1.99
N LYS A 27 9.98 -1.66 -2.43
CA LYS A 27 9.56 -2.26 -3.70
C LYS A 27 8.04 -2.44 -3.78
N GLN A 28 7.38 -2.88 -2.70
CA GLN A 28 5.92 -3.04 -2.68
C GLN A 28 5.17 -1.71 -2.70
N LEU A 29 5.65 -0.70 -1.95
CA LEU A 29 5.06 0.64 -1.95
C LEU A 29 5.20 1.32 -3.32
N GLU A 30 6.35 1.16 -3.98
CA GLU A 30 6.56 1.64 -5.35
C GLU A 30 5.62 0.93 -6.34
N ALA A 31 5.48 -0.40 -6.23
CA ALA A 31 4.54 -1.16 -7.06
C ALA A 31 3.08 -0.72 -6.84
N LEU A 32 2.67 -0.46 -5.59
CA LEU A 32 1.34 0.04 -5.27
C LEU A 32 1.11 1.44 -5.86
N ARG A 33 2.09 2.34 -5.71
CA ARG A 33 2.02 3.68 -6.29
C ARG A 33 1.91 3.63 -7.82
N THR A 34 2.70 2.77 -8.46
CA THR A 34 2.65 2.56 -9.92
C THR A 34 1.29 2.02 -10.35
N MET A 35 0.74 1.03 -9.63
CA MET A 35 -0.59 0.48 -9.93
C MET A 35 -1.69 1.55 -9.85
N LEU A 36 -1.66 2.44 -8.86
CA LEU A 36 -2.62 3.53 -8.75
C LEU A 36 -2.52 4.53 -9.93
N ILE A 37 -1.29 4.89 -10.32
CA ILE A 37 -1.05 5.86 -11.40
C ILE A 37 -1.44 5.28 -12.76
N GLU A 38 -1.01 4.05 -13.06
CA GLU A 38 -1.24 3.41 -14.36
C GLU A 38 -2.69 3.05 -14.60
N ASN A 39 -3.49 2.83 -13.54
CA ASN A 39 -4.85 2.33 -13.64
C ASN A 39 -5.90 3.34 -13.10
N GLU A 40 -5.57 4.63 -12.99
CA GLU A 40 -6.47 5.67 -12.45
C GLU A 40 -7.83 5.69 -13.16
N GLU A 41 -7.83 5.56 -14.50
CA GLU A 41 -9.07 5.59 -15.27
C GLU A 41 -9.96 4.37 -14.99
N GLU A 42 -9.37 3.18 -14.93
CA GLU A 42 -10.09 1.93 -14.61
C GLU A 42 -10.67 1.99 -13.20
N ILE A 43 -9.93 2.54 -12.23
CA ILE A 43 -10.40 2.77 -10.86
C ILE A 43 -11.58 3.73 -10.87
N CYS A 44 -11.48 4.85 -11.60
CA CYS A 44 -12.57 5.82 -11.70
C CYS A 44 -13.84 5.21 -12.31
N GLU A 45 -13.70 4.40 -13.35
CA GLU A 45 -14.83 3.69 -13.96
C GLU A 45 -15.47 2.68 -13.02
N ALA A 46 -14.66 1.90 -12.28
CA ALA A 46 -15.16 0.93 -11.31
C ALA A 46 -15.95 1.64 -10.19
N VAL A 47 -15.38 2.68 -9.60
CA VAL A 47 -16.03 3.47 -8.55
C VAL A 47 -17.30 4.15 -9.06
N TYR A 48 -17.32 4.62 -10.32
CA TYR A 48 -18.53 5.17 -10.92
C TYR A 48 -19.62 4.10 -11.07
N LYS A 49 -19.28 2.88 -11.52
CA LYS A 49 -20.23 1.77 -11.65
C LYS A 49 -20.86 1.38 -10.30
N ASP A 50 -20.07 1.41 -9.23
CA ASP A 50 -20.54 1.04 -7.90
C ASP A 50 -21.32 2.17 -7.19
N LEU A 51 -20.81 3.42 -7.27
CA LEU A 51 -21.24 4.52 -6.41
C LEU A 51 -21.80 5.72 -7.18
N HIS A 52 -21.73 5.75 -8.50
CA HIS A 52 -22.02 6.91 -9.36
C HIS A 52 -21.27 8.18 -8.94
N ARG A 53 -20.10 8.01 -8.30
CA ARG A 53 -19.24 9.11 -7.86
C ARG A 53 -18.55 9.77 -9.07
N PRO A 54 -18.56 11.11 -9.19
CA PRO A 54 -17.85 11.81 -10.25
C PRO A 54 -16.34 11.51 -10.29
N LYS A 55 -15.75 11.45 -11.50
CA LYS A 55 -14.32 11.15 -11.72
C LYS A 55 -13.41 12.01 -10.85
N ASN A 56 -13.65 13.32 -10.76
CA ASN A 56 -12.80 14.24 -9.99
C ASN A 56 -12.77 13.92 -8.48
N GLU A 57 -13.89 13.49 -7.91
CA GLU A 57 -13.97 13.09 -6.51
C GLU A 57 -13.19 11.78 -6.30
N THR A 58 -13.35 10.80 -7.19
CA THR A 58 -12.57 9.55 -7.14
C THR A 58 -11.07 9.82 -7.30
N VAL A 59 -10.66 10.66 -8.26
CA VAL A 59 -9.24 11.02 -8.43
C VAL A 59 -8.68 11.69 -7.19
N SER A 60 -9.43 12.62 -6.59
CA SER A 60 -8.95 13.36 -5.43
C SER A 60 -8.77 12.46 -4.21
N PHE A 61 -9.76 11.61 -3.92
CA PHE A 61 -9.83 10.87 -2.65
C PHE A 61 -9.32 9.43 -2.72
N GLU A 62 -9.39 8.77 -3.88
CA GLU A 62 -9.05 7.35 -4.02
C GLU A 62 -7.70 7.15 -4.74
N THR A 63 -7.27 8.05 -5.63
CA THR A 63 -5.97 7.88 -6.33
C THR A 63 -4.91 8.88 -5.86
N THR A 64 -5.14 10.18 -6.04
CA THR A 64 -4.15 11.23 -5.73
C THR A 64 -3.78 11.24 -4.26
N PHE A 65 -4.76 11.16 -3.37
CA PHE A 65 -4.52 11.11 -1.92
C PHE A 65 -3.66 9.91 -1.53
N LEU A 66 -3.97 8.70 -2.04
CA LEU A 66 -3.18 7.50 -1.77
C LEU A 66 -1.76 7.59 -2.34
N VAL A 67 -1.59 8.12 -3.55
CA VAL A 67 -0.27 8.34 -4.15
C VAL A 67 0.58 9.26 -3.28
N LEU A 68 0.00 10.34 -2.74
CA LEU A 68 0.68 11.26 -1.83
C LEU A 68 1.06 10.57 -0.52
N GLU A 69 0.16 9.78 0.07
CA GLU A 69 0.42 9.09 1.33
C GLU A 69 1.49 7.99 1.19
N ILE A 70 1.48 7.25 0.08
CA ILE A 70 2.54 6.30 -0.25
C ILE A 70 3.87 7.01 -0.46
N THR A 71 3.87 8.17 -1.15
CA THR A 71 5.09 8.95 -1.35
C THR A 71 5.66 9.43 -0.03
N LYS A 72 4.82 9.98 0.85
CA LYS A 72 5.22 10.38 2.20
C LYS A 72 5.77 9.21 3.01
N THR A 73 5.10 8.06 2.92
CA THR A 73 5.56 6.82 3.56
C THR A 73 6.94 6.42 3.05
N LEU A 74 7.17 6.43 1.74
CA LEU A 74 8.46 6.08 1.13
C LEU A 74 9.61 6.97 1.60
N ASP A 75 9.33 8.24 1.92
CA ASP A 75 10.30 9.21 2.42
C ASP A 75 10.65 8.98 3.91
N GLU A 76 9.71 8.46 4.70
CA GLU A 76 9.84 8.43 6.17
C GLU A 76 10.00 7.03 6.78
N PHE A 77 9.53 5.97 6.12
CA PHE A 77 9.35 4.66 6.76
C PHE A 77 10.65 4.02 7.24
N GLU A 78 11.77 4.26 6.58
CA GLU A 78 13.08 3.77 7.05
C GLU A 78 13.46 4.39 8.39
N GLY A 79 13.07 5.64 8.64
CA GLY A 79 13.20 6.29 9.94
C GLY A 79 12.30 5.64 10.99
N TRP A 80 11.05 5.36 10.64
CA TRP A 80 10.08 4.69 11.52
C TRP A 80 10.49 3.26 11.91
N MET A 81 11.24 2.58 11.05
CA MET A 81 11.75 1.24 11.32
C MET A 81 12.91 1.20 12.31
N LYS A 82 13.55 2.33 12.62
CA LYS A 82 14.71 2.37 13.51
C LYS A 82 14.29 2.15 14.98
N PRO A 83 15.09 1.44 15.79
CA PRO A 83 14.88 1.37 17.23
C PRO A 83 14.83 2.78 17.84
N THR A 84 13.84 3.02 18.68
CA THR A 84 13.75 4.28 19.43
C THR A 84 14.44 4.11 20.77
N LYS A 85 15.39 5.00 21.09
CA LYS A 85 16.07 5.00 22.39
C LYS A 85 15.06 5.35 23.49
N VAL A 86 14.90 4.45 24.45
CA VAL A 86 14.16 4.71 25.69
C VAL A 86 15.14 5.02 26.82
N TRP A 87 14.72 5.83 27.79
CA TRP A 87 15.50 6.01 29.02
C TRP A 87 15.46 4.72 29.84
N SER A 88 16.63 4.24 30.26
CA SER A 88 16.72 3.17 31.25
C SER A 88 16.30 3.76 32.60
N THR A 89 15.14 3.33 33.11
CA THR A 89 14.78 3.52 34.52
C THR A 89 15.54 2.52 35.37
#